data_AF-A0A7U3YQ25-F1
#
_entry.id   AF-A0A7U3YQ25-F1
#
_cell.length_a   1.000
_cell.length_b   1.000
_cell.length_c   1.000
_cell.angle_alpha   90.00
_cell.angle_beta   90.00
_cell.angle_gamma   90.00
#
_symmetry.space_group_name_H-M   'P 1'
#
loop_
_entity.id
_entity.type
_entity.pdbx_description
1 polymer ?
#
loop_
_entity_poly.entity_id
_entity_poly.type
_entity_poly.pdbx_seq_one_letter_code
_entity_poly.pdbx_strand_id
1 'polypeptide(L)'
;MLSVIQQIAERKIQQAMAEGTIPDLSHWKGKPLPPDDLAHVPADLRMGYRLLKNAGYVPEEVALQKEITRLEQLLDGCRDEKEKVRQLKKISCLKTKIECRMGRSVELGEDGPYYNRVVDRLSTGKKG
;
A
#
# COMPACT_ATOMS: atom_id res chain seq x y z
N MET A 1 -27.14 -14.32 -3.29
CA MET A 1 -27.75 -13.86 -2.02
C MET A 1 -26.87 -12.76 -1.44
N LEU A 2 -27.43 -11.58 -1.14
CA LEU A 2 -26.66 -10.54 -0.44
C LEU A 2 -26.23 -11.05 0.94
N SER A 3 -24.99 -10.76 1.33
CA SER A 3 -24.47 -11.06 2.66
C SER A 3 -25.32 -10.38 3.75
N VAL A 4 -25.45 -11.01 4.93
CA VAL A 4 -26.15 -10.44 6.10
C VAL A 4 -25.62 -9.05 6.45
N ILE A 5 -24.31 -8.81 6.29
CA ILE A 5 -23.68 -7.50 6.51
C ILE A 5 -24.24 -6.45 5.54
N GLN A 6 -24.49 -6.84 4.29
CA GLN A 6 -24.98 -5.97 3.24
C GLN A 6 -26.43 -5.56 3.49
N GLN A 7 -27.25 -6.48 4.01
CA GLN A 7 -28.63 -6.18 4.45
C GLN A 7 -28.65 -5.23 5.65
N ILE A 8 -27.73 -5.39 6.60
CA ILE A 8 -27.60 -4.49 7.75
C ILE A 8 -27.17 -3.09 7.28
N ALA A 9 -26.19 -3.02 6.36
CA ALA A 9 -25.75 -1.76 5.79
C ALA A 9 -26.89 -1.04 5.06
N GLU A 10 -27.65 -1.74 4.22
CA GLU A 10 -28.78 -1.19 3.48
C GLU A 10 -29.85 -0.62 4.42
N ARG A 11 -30.23 -1.38 5.46
CA ARG A 11 -31.19 -0.90 6.47
C ARG A 11 -30.70 0.35 7.19
N LYS A 12 -29.41 0.43 7.54
CA LYS A 12 -28.84 1.62 8.17
C LYS A 12 -28.84 2.84 7.24
N ILE A 13 -28.56 2.64 5.95
CA ILE A 13 -28.62 3.72 4.96
C ILE A 13 -30.05 4.24 4.85
N GLN A 14 -31.04 3.35 4.71
CA GLN A 14 -32.46 3.73 4.64
C GLN A 14 -32.94 4.43 5.90
N GLN A 15 -32.52 3.97 7.08
CA GLN A 15 -32.84 4.62 8.35
C GLN A 15 -32.25 6.04 8.41
N ALA A 16 -30.98 6.23 8.03
CA ALA A 16 -30.36 7.55 7.99
C ALA A 16 -31.03 8.50 6.98
N MET A 17 -31.53 7.96 5.84
CA MET A 17 -32.33 8.73 4.89
C MET A 17 -33.66 9.18 5.51
N ALA A 18 -34.34 8.30 6.24
CA ALA A 18 -35.63 8.60 6.86
C ALA A 18 -35.52 9.59 8.03
N GLU A 19 -34.46 9.48 8.81
CA GLU A 19 -34.16 10.36 9.95
C GLU A 19 -33.52 11.69 9.52
N GLY A 20 -33.13 11.83 8.25
CA GLY A 20 -32.48 13.03 7.73
C GLY A 20 -31.08 13.27 8.31
N THR A 21 -30.45 12.26 8.90
CA THR A 21 -29.10 12.32 9.50
C THR A 21 -27.97 12.20 8.48
N ILE A 22 -28.31 12.07 7.18
CA ILE A 22 -27.30 12.10 6.12
C ILE A 22 -26.67 13.50 6.09
N PRO A 23 -25.33 13.60 6.19
CA PRO A 23 -24.65 14.88 6.15
C PRO A 23 -24.94 15.59 4.83
N ASP A 24 -25.14 16.91 4.88
CA ASP A 24 -25.35 17.71 3.69
C ASP A 24 -24.07 17.74 2.83
N LEU A 25 -24.12 17.05 1.69
CA LEU A 25 -23.05 16.93 0.72
C LEU A 25 -23.10 18.03 -0.36
N SER A 26 -23.99 19.02 -0.22
CA SER A 26 -24.13 20.16 -1.15
C SER A 26 -22.80 20.86 -1.45
N HIS A 27 -21.93 20.98 -0.45
CA HIS A 27 -20.59 21.57 -0.56
C HIS A 27 -19.60 20.76 -1.42
N TRP A 28 -19.92 19.51 -1.77
CA TRP A 28 -19.16 18.69 -2.73
C TRP A 28 -19.70 18.78 -4.16
N LYS A 29 -20.89 19.38 -4.35
CA LYS A 29 -21.52 19.50 -5.66
C LYS A 29 -20.67 20.40 -6.56
N GLY A 30 -20.23 19.85 -7.70
CA GLY A 30 -19.39 20.56 -8.67
C GLY A 30 -17.90 20.62 -8.30
N LYS A 31 -17.47 20.03 -7.17
CA LYS A 31 -16.04 19.86 -6.90
C LYS A 31 -15.48 18.71 -7.74
N PRO A 32 -14.27 18.86 -8.30
CA PRO A 32 -13.62 17.76 -9.01
C PRO A 32 -13.37 16.60 -8.04
N LEU A 33 -13.55 15.37 -8.55
CA LEU A 33 -13.17 14.18 -7.80
C LEU A 33 -11.67 14.21 -7.50
N PRO A 34 -11.22 13.62 -6.38
CA PRO A 34 -9.82 13.39 -6.13
C PRO A 34 -9.17 12.66 -7.33
N PRO A 35 -7.89 12.95 -7.63
CA PRO A 35 -7.18 12.24 -8.68
C PRO A 35 -7.19 10.73 -8.42
N ASP A 36 -7.46 9.95 -9.46
CA ASP A 36 -7.47 8.49 -9.36
C ASP A 36 -6.05 7.97 -9.08
N ASP A 37 -5.86 7.32 -7.93
CA ASP A 37 -4.60 6.67 -7.55
C ASP A 37 -4.04 5.75 -8.65
N LEU A 38 -4.94 5.15 -9.45
CA LEU A 38 -4.60 4.21 -10.52
C LEU A 38 -4.63 4.84 -11.91
N ALA A 39 -4.58 6.17 -12.03
CA ALA A 39 -4.53 6.86 -13.32
C ALA A 39 -3.35 6.39 -14.21
N HIS A 40 -2.25 5.95 -13.58
CA HIS A 40 -1.06 5.40 -14.23
C HIS A 40 -1.24 3.95 -14.75
N VAL A 41 -2.34 3.29 -14.38
CA VAL A 41 -2.67 1.92 -14.81
C VAL A 41 -3.62 2.00 -16.02
N PRO A 42 -3.43 1.16 -17.06
CA PRO A 42 -4.36 1.04 -18.18
C PRO A 42 -5.81 0.80 -17.70
N ALA A 43 -6.77 1.45 -18.36
CA ALA A 43 -8.18 1.48 -17.92
C ALA A 43 -8.76 0.08 -17.65
N ASP A 44 -8.47 -0.87 -18.55
CA ASP A 44 -8.97 -2.25 -18.49
C ASP A 44 -8.45 -3.02 -17.28
N LEU A 45 -7.29 -2.62 -16.73
CA LEU A 45 -6.66 -3.29 -15.58
C LEU A 45 -7.03 -2.63 -14.24
N ARG A 46 -7.50 -1.38 -14.22
CA ARG A 46 -7.76 -0.63 -12.98
C ARG A 46 -8.70 -1.37 -12.04
N MET A 47 -9.75 -1.99 -12.56
CA MET A 47 -10.72 -2.70 -11.73
C MET A 47 -10.10 -3.90 -11.02
N GLY A 48 -9.26 -4.67 -11.72
CA GLY A 48 -8.52 -5.77 -11.13
C GLY A 48 -7.58 -5.32 -10.02
N TYR A 49 -6.81 -4.25 -10.27
CA TYR A 49 -5.91 -3.66 -9.26
C TYR A 49 -6.67 -3.10 -8.05
N ARG A 50 -7.83 -2.45 -8.24
CA ARG A 50 -8.68 -1.98 -7.13
C ARG A 50 -9.19 -3.14 -6.28
N LEU A 51 -9.65 -4.21 -6.91
CA LEU A 51 -10.14 -5.39 -6.20
C LEU A 51 -9.03 -6.00 -5.33
N LEU A 52 -7.83 -6.18 -5.90
CA LEU A 52 -6.67 -6.70 -5.18
C LEU A 52 -6.26 -5.77 -4.02
N LYS A 53 -6.16 -4.46 -4.27
CA LYS A 53 -5.86 -3.44 -3.24
C LYS A 53 -6.87 -3.50 -2.08
N ASN A 54 -8.17 -3.54 -2.40
CA ASN A 54 -9.25 -3.57 -1.42
C ASN A 54 -9.30 -4.89 -0.62
N ALA A 55 -8.92 -6.01 -1.24
CA ALA A 55 -8.81 -7.31 -0.58
C ALA A 55 -7.55 -7.43 0.29
N GLY A 56 -6.69 -6.41 0.34
CA GLY A 56 -5.41 -6.45 1.07
C GLY A 56 -4.35 -7.29 0.36
N TYR A 57 -4.55 -7.65 -0.91
CA TYR A 57 -3.53 -8.32 -1.71
C TYR A 57 -2.44 -7.31 -2.09
N VAL A 58 -1.29 -7.52 -1.48
CA VAL A 58 -0.08 -6.76 -1.73
C VAL A 58 0.77 -7.54 -2.74
N PRO A 59 1.36 -6.90 -3.77
CA PRO A 59 2.28 -7.57 -4.69
C PRO A 59 3.38 -8.30 -3.92
N GLU A 60 3.82 -9.46 -4.40
CA GLU A 60 4.79 -10.29 -3.67
C GLU A 60 6.10 -9.53 -3.43
N GLU A 61 6.48 -8.63 -4.32
CA GLU A 61 7.63 -7.74 -4.20
C GLU A 61 7.54 -6.86 -2.96
N VAL A 62 6.37 -6.28 -2.70
CA VAL A 62 6.14 -5.43 -1.52
C VAL A 62 6.10 -6.28 -0.24
N ALA A 63 5.62 -7.52 -0.32
CA ALA A 63 5.68 -8.46 0.81
C ALA A 63 7.14 -8.85 1.15
N LEU A 64 7.96 -9.17 0.13
CA LEU A 64 9.38 -9.47 0.28
C LEU A 64 10.15 -8.26 0.83
N GLN A 65 9.82 -7.04 0.37
CA GLN A 65 10.41 -5.80 0.89
C GLN A 65 10.12 -5.63 2.39
N LYS A 66 8.86 -5.85 2.82
CA LYS A 66 8.50 -5.81 4.24
C LYS A 66 9.27 -6.83 5.08
N GLU A 67 9.53 -8.03 4.52
CA GLU A 67 10.36 -9.03 5.19
C GLU A 67 11.81 -8.57 5.33
N ILE A 68 12.39 -7.96 4.29
CA ILE A 68 13.75 -7.39 4.35
C ILE A 68 13.85 -6.33 5.45
N THR A 69 12.94 -5.35 5.47
CA THR A 69 12.93 -4.29 6.49
C THR A 69 12.80 -4.87 7.90
N ARG A 70 11.97 -5.90 8.08
CA ARG A 70 11.84 -6.58 9.37
C ARG A 70 13.16 -7.25 9.79
N LEU A 71 13.87 -7.90 8.86
CA LEU A 71 15.16 -8.54 9.15
C LEU A 71 16.25 -7.50 9.45
N GLU A 72 16.25 -6.36 8.77
CA GLU A 72 17.15 -5.23 9.03
C GLU A 72 16.90 -4.65 10.44
N GLN A 73 15.65 -4.44 10.82
CA GLN A 73 15.31 -4.00 12.19
C GLN A 73 15.73 -5.01 13.28
N LEU A 74 15.65 -6.31 12.99
CA LEU A 74 16.10 -7.35 13.91
C LEU A 74 17.63 -7.36 14.05
N LEU A 75 18.36 -6.97 13.01
CA LEU A 75 19.82 -6.86 13.05
C LEU A 75 20.30 -5.73 13.95
N ASP A 76 19.59 -4.60 14.01
CA ASP A 76 19.95 -3.44 14.85
C ASP A 76 20.00 -3.77 16.35
N GLY A 77 19.20 -4.75 16.79
CA GLY A 77 19.18 -5.22 18.17
C GLY A 77 20.04 -6.46 18.46
N CYS A 78 20.69 -7.04 17.45
CA CYS A 78 21.31 -8.36 17.57
C CYS A 78 22.78 -8.25 18.03
N ARG A 79 23.12 -8.95 19.13
CA ARG A 79 24.48 -8.98 19.71
C ARG A 79 25.30 -10.21 19.29
N ASP A 80 24.67 -11.25 18.73
CA ASP A 80 25.36 -12.46 18.29
C ASP A 80 25.82 -12.34 16.82
N GLU A 81 27.13 -12.36 16.62
CA GLU A 81 27.79 -12.30 15.30
C GLU A 81 27.33 -13.42 14.35
N LYS A 82 27.07 -14.63 14.87
CA LYS A 82 26.66 -15.78 14.04
C LYS A 82 25.23 -15.62 13.52
N GLU A 83 24.33 -15.15 14.38
CA GLU A 83 22.96 -14.83 13.97
C GLU A 83 22.95 -13.66 12.99
N LYS A 84 23.78 -12.64 13.23
CA LYS A 84 23.95 -11.49 12.34
C LYS A 84 24.32 -11.91 10.92
N VAL A 85 25.34 -12.75 10.77
CA VAL A 85 25.77 -13.27 9.46
C VAL A 85 24.67 -14.09 8.78
N ARG A 86 23.90 -14.89 9.54
CA ARG A 86 22.79 -15.67 8.99
C ARG A 86 21.66 -14.79 8.47
N GLN A 87 21.28 -13.76 9.22
CA GLN A 87 20.23 -12.82 8.80
C GLN A 87 20.67 -11.98 7.59
N LEU A 88 21.93 -11.55 7.54
CA LEU A 88 22.49 -10.86 6.37
C LEU A 88 22.43 -11.72 5.10
N LYS A 89 22.81 -13.00 5.18
CA LYS A 89 22.67 -13.93 4.04
C LYS A 89 21.22 -14.08 3.59
N LYS A 90 20.28 -14.12 4.54
CA LYS A 90 18.85 -14.19 4.24
C LYS A 90 18.38 -12.93 3.52
N ILE A 91 18.78 -11.75 3.98
CA ILE A 91 18.48 -10.47 3.33
C ILE A 91 19.04 -10.45 1.89
N SER A 92 20.29 -10.85 1.68
CA SER A 92 20.89 -10.92 0.33
C SER A 92 20.08 -11.82 -0.61
N CYS A 93 19.65 -13.00 -0.14
CA CYS A 93 18.81 -13.90 -0.93
C CYS A 93 17.46 -13.28 -1.31
N LEU A 94 16.80 -12.61 -0.35
CA LEU A 94 15.53 -11.92 -0.61
C LEU A 94 15.68 -10.77 -1.60
N LYS A 95 16.78 -9.99 -1.51
CA LYS A 95 17.10 -8.93 -2.47
C LYS A 95 17.27 -9.50 -3.89
N THR A 96 18.08 -10.55 -4.05
CA THR A 96 18.27 -11.22 -5.36
C THR A 96 16.96 -11.80 -5.91
N LYS A 97 16.09 -12.38 -5.06
CA LYS A 97 14.78 -12.90 -5.49
C LYS A 97 13.90 -11.81 -6.11
N ILE A 98 13.91 -10.61 -5.52
CA ILE A 98 13.19 -9.44 -6.04
C ILE A 98 13.76 -9.02 -7.41
N GLU A 99 15.09 -8.92 -7.53
CA GLU A 99 15.75 -8.53 -8.79
C GLU A 99 15.46 -9.51 -9.93
N CYS A 100 15.56 -10.81 -9.68
CA CYS A 100 15.25 -11.84 -10.68
C CYS A 100 13.81 -11.75 -11.18
N ARG A 101 12.84 -11.44 -10.30
CA ARG A 101 11.44 -11.32 -10.68
C ARG A 101 11.15 -10.04 -11.48
N MET A 102 11.79 -8.93 -11.12
CA MET A 102 11.57 -7.66 -11.81
C MET A 102 12.33 -7.54 -13.13
N GLY A 103 13.30 -8.42 -13.40
CA GLY A 103 14.13 -8.38 -14.61
C GLY A 103 15.03 -7.14 -14.69
N ARG A 104 15.21 -6.44 -13.56
CA ARG A 104 16.06 -5.26 -13.38
C ARG A 104 16.59 -5.24 -11.96
N SER A 105 17.76 -4.63 -11.74
CA SER A 105 18.22 -4.39 -10.37
C SER A 105 17.25 -3.45 -9.67
N VAL A 106 16.86 -3.81 -8.44
CA VAL A 106 15.85 -3.10 -7.66
C VAL A 106 16.57 -2.19 -6.68
N GLU A 107 16.97 -1.03 -7.17
CA GLU A 107 17.48 0.07 -6.36
C GLU A 107 16.31 0.89 -5.80
N LEU A 108 15.50 0.27 -4.93
CA LEU A 108 14.37 0.92 -4.25
C LEU A 108 14.56 0.98 -2.72
N GLY A 109 15.80 0.86 -2.24
CA GLY A 109 16.20 1.12 -0.85
C GLY A 109 16.55 2.60 -0.61
N GLU A 110 17.07 2.92 0.58
CA GLU A 110 17.53 4.28 0.93
C GLU A 110 18.60 4.82 -0.05
N ASP A 111 19.37 3.92 -0.65
CA ASP A 111 20.39 4.24 -1.67
C ASP A 111 19.84 4.35 -3.10
N GLY A 112 18.52 4.20 -3.29
CA GLY A 112 17.90 4.19 -4.62
C GLY A 112 17.70 5.59 -5.22
N PRO A 113 17.79 5.77 -6.56
CA PRO A 113 17.65 7.07 -7.22
C PRO A 113 16.26 7.72 -7.06
N TYR A 114 15.27 6.95 -6.61
CA TYR A 114 13.89 7.41 -6.38
C TYR A 114 13.56 7.72 -4.91
N TYR A 115 14.39 7.30 -3.95
CA TYR A 115 14.10 7.44 -2.51
C TYR A 115 13.86 8.91 -2.13
N ASN A 116 14.81 9.79 -2.50
CA ASN A 116 14.72 11.22 -2.21
C ASN A 116 13.46 11.86 -2.82
N ARG A 117 13.09 11.50 -4.06
CA ARG A 117 11.89 12.05 -4.72
C ARG A 117 10.59 11.61 -4.03
N VAL A 118 10.54 10.39 -3.52
CA VAL A 118 9.39 9.86 -2.78
C VAL A 118 9.30 10.51 -1.39
N VAL A 119 10.42 10.63 -0.68
CA VAL A 119 10.50 11.30 0.62
C VAL A 119 10.14 12.79 0.51
N ASP A 120 10.62 13.48 -0.53
CA ASP A 120 10.25 14.87 -0.80
C ASP A 120 8.74 15.02 -1.06
N ARG A 121 8.15 14.10 -1.83
CA ARG A 121 6.71 14.13 -2.12
C ARG A 121 5.86 13.82 -0.88
N LEU A 122 6.31 12.92 -0.01
CA LEU A 122 5.62 12.60 1.25
C LEU A 122 5.81 13.69 2.31
N SER A 123 6.97 14.34 2.37
CA SER A 123 7.27 15.43 3.31
C SER A 123 6.58 16.74 2.92
N THR A 124 6.42 17.00 1.62
CA THR A 124 5.70 18.18 1.10
C THR A 124 4.17 18.11 1.28
N GLY A 125 3.62 16.95 1.62
CA GLY A 125 2.20 16.75 1.95
C GLY A 125 1.79 17.22 3.36
N LYS A 126 2.72 17.71 4.19
CA LYS A 126 2.44 18.23 5.54
C LYS A 126 2.47 19.77 5.56
N LYS A 127 1.55 20.40 4.82
CA LYS A 127 1.16 21.81 5.02
C LYS A 127 -0.34 21.96 4.75
N GLY A 128 -1.09 22.29 5.80
CA GLY A 128 -2.50 22.68 5.74
C GLY A 128 -3.45 21.63 6.27
#